data_AF-A0AAD3CUN0-F1
#
_entry.id   AF-A0AAD3CUN0-F1
#
_cell.length_a   1.000
_cell.length_b   1.000
_cell.length_c   1.000
_cell.angle_alpha   90.00
_cell.angle_beta   90.00
_cell.angle_gamma   90.00
#
_symmetry.space_group_name_H-M   'P 1'
#
loop_
_entity.id
_entity.type
_entity.pdbx_description
1 polymer ?
#
loop_
_entity_poly.entity_id
_entity_poly.type
_entity_poly.pdbx_seq_one_letter_code
_entity_poly.pdbx_strand_id
1 'polypeptide(L)'
;MLHSYLSHWDEVVIVLYYRRYYDMYSSQYRHLHDTGKLSETIIQYFQKILQRKTPPGKNYIAKKLLRKFENVVIINYHDKRFRGSGESFYCHAMPNATHICDAIKSEETKRDNARSSRQIDFQDLIHYAMDFKESDRNTARKIAQKYLEETKNLTMRKTCLDEDAKEKLLNKTLEFKQNVYPGDNEDELKSQFEKDVLTKLCTVDMDETLKDKAWKSFFQSISKEYKGAK
;
A
#
# COMPACT_ATOMS: atom_id res chain seq x y z
N MET A 1 1.64 32.19 -11.71
CA MET A 1 1.33 32.33 -10.27
C MET A 1 2.28 31.51 -9.40
N LEU A 2 2.29 30.16 -9.39
CA LEU A 2 3.27 29.41 -8.56
C LEU A 2 4.73 29.61 -9.01
N HIS A 3 5.00 29.51 -10.32
CA HIS A 3 6.36 29.75 -10.86
C HIS A 3 6.87 31.15 -10.55
N SER A 4 6.09 32.18 -10.84
CA SER A 4 6.45 33.57 -10.55
C SER A 4 6.64 33.85 -9.05
N TYR A 5 5.97 33.10 -8.17
CA TYR A 5 6.15 33.25 -6.73
C TYR A 5 7.44 32.58 -6.26
N LEU A 6 7.68 31.34 -6.69
CA LEU A 6 8.85 30.54 -6.26
C LEU A 6 10.14 30.91 -6.97
N SER A 7 10.10 31.51 -8.17
CA SER A 7 11.30 31.90 -8.92
C SER A 7 12.09 33.06 -8.30
N HIS A 8 11.60 33.64 -7.21
CA HIS A 8 12.35 34.65 -6.43
C HIS A 8 13.17 34.01 -5.30
N TRP A 9 13.06 32.68 -5.12
CA TRP A 9 13.64 31.92 -4.03
C TRP A 9 14.45 30.77 -4.63
N ASP A 10 15.65 31.08 -5.15
CA ASP A 10 16.53 30.12 -5.80
C ASP A 10 16.94 28.97 -4.84
N GLU A 11 16.87 29.22 -3.54
CA GLU A 11 17.14 28.29 -2.46
C GLU A 11 16.02 27.28 -2.15
N VAL A 12 14.82 27.45 -2.72
CA VAL A 12 13.66 26.60 -2.38
C VAL A 12 13.70 25.27 -3.12
N VAL A 13 13.97 24.18 -2.39
CA VAL A 13 13.88 22.83 -2.95
C VAL A 13 12.43 22.34 -2.97
N ILE A 14 11.93 21.95 -4.14
CA ILE A 14 10.60 21.36 -4.30
C ILE A 14 10.72 19.85 -4.16
N VAL A 15 10.12 19.28 -3.11
CA VAL A 15 10.17 17.85 -2.86
C VAL A 15 8.89 17.16 -3.33
N LEU A 16 9.03 16.19 -4.22
CA LEU A 16 7.93 15.37 -4.72
C LEU A 16 8.10 13.92 -4.27
N TYR A 17 7.12 13.43 -3.52
CA TYR A 17 7.10 12.03 -3.14
C TYR A 17 6.40 11.19 -4.21
N TYR A 18 7.15 10.27 -4.81
CA TYR A 18 6.62 9.31 -5.77
C TYR A 18 6.26 7.99 -5.09
N ARG A 19 5.01 7.57 -5.28
CA ARG A 19 4.51 6.24 -4.96
C ARG A 19 3.80 5.70 -6.19
N ARG A 20 4.08 4.44 -6.55
CA ARG A 20 3.40 3.73 -7.64
C ARG A 20 1.88 3.87 -7.51
N TYR A 21 1.19 4.04 -8.63
CA TYR A 21 -0.25 4.30 -8.68
C TYR A 21 -1.04 3.25 -7.90
N TYR A 22 -0.83 1.96 -8.16
CA TYR A 22 -1.54 0.89 -7.45
C TYR A 22 -1.22 0.85 -5.94
N ASP A 23 0.03 1.11 -5.53
CA ASP A 23 0.40 1.13 -4.11
C ASP A 23 -0.25 2.30 -3.35
N MET A 24 -0.40 3.46 -4.01
CA MET A 24 -1.10 4.61 -3.43
C MET A 24 -2.55 4.25 -3.12
N TYR A 25 -3.27 3.68 -4.09
CA TYR A 25 -4.67 3.31 -3.91
C TYR A 25 -4.85 2.11 -2.97
N SER A 26 -3.96 1.12 -3.00
CA SER A 26 -3.96 0.03 -2.00
C SER A 26 -3.75 0.57 -0.58
N SER A 27 -2.90 1.58 -0.40
CA SER A 27 -2.75 2.25 0.90
C SER A 27 -4.00 3.00 1.32
N GLN A 28 -4.63 3.71 0.39
CA GLN A 28 -5.85 4.46 0.65
C GLN A 28 -7.00 3.52 1.00
N TYR A 29 -7.16 2.42 0.26
CA TYR A 29 -8.09 1.34 0.58
C TYR A 29 -7.90 0.87 2.02
N ARG A 30 -6.67 0.50 2.40
CA ARG A 30 -6.35 0.03 3.75
C ARG A 30 -6.70 1.04 4.82
N HIS A 31 -6.37 2.31 4.60
CA HIS A 31 -6.73 3.37 5.54
C HIS A 31 -8.26 3.54 5.69
N LEU A 32 -9.00 3.51 4.59
CA LEU A 32 -10.47 3.60 4.63
C LEU A 32 -11.10 2.38 5.29
N HIS A 33 -10.53 1.21 5.04
CA HIS A 33 -10.93 -0.05 5.64
C HIS A 33 -10.65 -0.07 7.15
N ASP A 34 -9.48 0.39 7.59
CA ASP A 34 -9.13 0.46 9.02
C ASP A 34 -9.96 1.50 9.79
N THR A 35 -10.46 2.53 9.10
CA THR A 35 -11.31 3.57 9.68
C THR A 35 -12.82 3.28 9.58
N GLY A 36 -13.20 2.09 9.10
CA GLY A 36 -14.59 1.63 9.00
C GLY A 36 -15.45 2.39 8.00
N LYS A 37 -14.83 3.13 7.08
CA LYS A 37 -15.53 3.95 6.06
C LYS A 37 -15.85 3.17 4.79
N LEU A 38 -15.38 1.93 4.67
CA LEU A 38 -15.39 1.18 3.43
C LEU A 38 -16.00 -0.21 3.65
N SER A 39 -17.10 -0.49 2.94
CA SER A 39 -17.77 -1.80 2.93
C SER A 39 -17.46 -2.65 1.70
N GLU A 40 -16.66 -2.13 0.77
CA GLU A 40 -16.34 -2.81 -0.49
C GLU A 40 -15.00 -3.54 -0.41
N THR A 41 -14.82 -4.57 -1.24
CA THR A 41 -13.54 -5.28 -1.35
C THR A 41 -12.50 -4.46 -2.12
N ILE A 42 -11.22 -4.81 -1.99
CA ILE A 42 -10.16 -4.13 -2.73
C ILE A 42 -10.35 -4.22 -4.25
N ILE A 43 -10.94 -5.31 -4.75
CA ILE A 43 -11.29 -5.48 -6.17
C ILE A 43 -12.31 -4.44 -6.59
N GLN A 44 -13.42 -4.34 -5.86
CA GLN A 44 -14.50 -3.38 -6.14
C GLN A 44 -13.96 -1.94 -6.09
N TYR A 45 -13.12 -1.65 -5.11
CA TYR A 45 -12.45 -0.37 -4.97
C TYR A 45 -11.59 -0.02 -6.19
N PHE A 46 -10.76 -0.95 -6.66
CA PHE A 46 -9.95 -0.74 -7.86
C PHE A 46 -10.78 -0.64 -9.13
N GLN A 47 -11.83 -1.45 -9.31
CA GLN A 47 -12.75 -1.34 -10.44
C GLN A 47 -13.37 0.07 -10.51
N LYS A 48 -13.82 0.62 -9.37
CA LYS A 48 -14.33 2.00 -9.31
C LYS A 48 -13.26 3.03 -9.68
N ILE A 49 -12.02 2.87 -9.20
CA ILE A 49 -10.92 3.78 -9.54
C ILE A 49 -10.61 3.74 -11.03
N LEU A 50 -10.56 2.56 -11.63
CA LEU A 50 -10.25 2.37 -13.05
C LEU A 50 -11.34 2.97 -13.96
N GLN A 51 -12.60 3.01 -13.51
CA GLN A 51 -13.71 3.63 -14.23
C GLN A 51 -13.74 5.17 -14.14
N ARG A 52 -13.00 5.78 -13.21
CA ARG A 52 -12.97 7.25 -13.09
C ARG A 52 -12.25 7.85 -14.31
N LYS A 53 -12.94 8.74 -15.02
CA LYS A 53 -12.44 9.47 -16.20
C LYS A 53 -11.21 10.34 -15.93
N THR A 54 -10.88 10.62 -14.67
CA THR A 54 -9.83 11.57 -14.30
C THR A 54 -8.80 10.91 -13.40
N PRO A 55 -7.50 10.89 -13.77
CA PRO A 55 -6.44 10.75 -12.77
C PRO A 55 -6.51 12.01 -11.89
N PRO A 56 -6.68 11.91 -10.56
CA PRO A 56 -6.80 13.11 -9.73
C PRO A 56 -5.45 13.81 -9.65
N GLY A 57 -5.27 14.88 -10.42
CA GLY A 57 -4.44 16.07 -10.17
C GLY A 57 -2.92 15.95 -10.01
N LYS A 58 -2.40 14.88 -9.39
CA LYS A 58 -1.02 14.83 -8.88
C LYS A 58 0.04 14.56 -9.98
N ASN A 59 -0.29 13.79 -11.02
CA ASN A 59 0.66 13.39 -12.06
C ASN A 59 0.99 14.53 -13.00
N TYR A 60 -0.04 15.30 -13.35
CA TYR A 60 0.12 16.50 -14.16
C TYR A 60 0.97 17.55 -13.42
N ILE A 61 0.84 17.61 -12.09
CA ILE A 61 1.66 18.49 -11.26
C ILE A 61 3.14 18.09 -11.33
N ALA A 62 3.49 16.82 -11.15
CA ALA A 62 4.89 16.39 -11.18
C ALA A 62 5.59 16.74 -12.51
N LYS A 63 5.00 16.33 -13.64
CA LYS A 63 5.53 16.65 -14.98
C LYS A 63 5.64 18.16 -15.22
N LYS A 64 4.66 18.93 -14.75
CA LYS A 64 4.64 20.40 -14.88
C LYS A 64 5.70 21.07 -14.02
N LEU A 65 5.96 20.55 -12.81
CA LEU A 65 6.99 21.07 -11.92
C LEU A 65 8.39 20.76 -12.46
N LEU A 66 8.64 19.52 -12.88
CA LEU A 66 9.92 19.11 -13.47
C LEU A 66 10.31 19.89 -14.74
N ARG A 67 9.32 20.40 -15.49
CA ARG A 67 9.54 21.25 -16.66
C ARG A 67 9.80 22.73 -16.34
N LYS A 68 9.48 23.16 -15.12
CA LYS A 68 9.45 24.58 -14.74
C LYS A 68 10.49 24.94 -13.69
N PHE A 69 11.00 23.97 -12.97
CA PHE A 69 11.90 24.16 -11.85
C PHE A 69 13.02 23.13 -11.94
N GLU A 70 14.26 23.60 -11.78
CA GLU A 70 15.45 22.73 -11.80
C GLU A 70 15.71 22.12 -10.42
N ASN A 71 15.25 22.78 -9.35
CA ASN A 71 15.41 22.38 -7.94
C ASN A 71 14.28 21.45 -7.45
N VAL A 72 13.87 20.49 -8.29
CA VAL A 72 12.87 19.47 -7.93
C VAL A 72 13.56 18.17 -7.55
N VAL A 73 13.36 17.71 -6.32
CA VAL A 73 13.86 16.42 -5.85
C VAL A 73 12.70 15.43 -5.75
N ILE A 74 12.84 14.29 -6.42
CA ILE A 74 11.84 13.22 -6.40
C ILE A 74 12.28 12.12 -5.44
N ILE A 75 11.50 11.91 -4.38
CA ILE A 75 11.72 10.84 -3.40
C ILE A 75 10.83 9.65 -3.76
N ASN A 76 11.44 8.57 -4.23
CA ASN A 76 10.74 7.33 -4.55
C ASN A 76 10.59 6.45 -3.31
N TYR A 77 9.34 6.22 -2.86
CA TYR A 77 9.03 5.34 -1.72
C TYR A 77 9.48 3.90 -1.90
N HIS A 78 9.75 3.48 -3.13
CA HIS A 78 10.12 2.12 -3.50
C HIS A 78 11.61 1.95 -3.77
N ASP A 79 12.41 3.00 -3.58
CA ASP A 79 13.85 2.91 -3.76
C ASP A 79 14.49 2.16 -2.59
N LYS A 80 14.95 0.94 -2.88
CA LYS A 80 15.55 0.05 -1.90
C LYS A 80 17.01 0.40 -1.57
N ARG A 81 17.61 1.35 -2.28
CA ARG A 81 18.98 1.81 -2.01
C ARG A 81 19.07 2.60 -0.70
N PHE A 82 17.95 3.15 -0.25
CA PHE A 82 17.84 3.95 0.97
C PHE A 82 17.00 3.22 2.03
N ARG A 83 17.21 3.56 3.31
CA ARG A 83 16.46 3.09 4.48
C ARG A 83 15.09 3.78 4.61
N GLY A 84 14.42 3.98 3.48
CA GLY A 84 13.13 4.64 3.38
C GLY A 84 13.22 6.11 2.95
N SER A 85 12.06 6.75 2.90
CA SER A 85 11.92 8.11 2.36
C SER A 85 12.57 9.19 3.23
N GLY A 86 12.78 8.91 4.52
CA GLY A 86 13.48 9.81 5.44
C GLY A 86 14.94 10.00 5.07
N GLU A 87 15.67 8.91 4.82
CA GLU A 87 17.06 8.99 4.36
C GLU A 87 17.14 9.79 3.06
N SER A 88 16.32 9.47 2.05
CA SER A 88 16.32 10.22 0.79
C SER A 88 16.02 11.71 0.97
N PHE A 89 15.11 12.07 1.89
CA PHE A 89 14.80 13.46 2.18
C PHE A 89 15.99 14.21 2.78
N TYR A 90 16.50 13.73 3.90
CA TYR A 90 17.58 14.43 4.61
C TYR A 90 18.91 14.39 3.86
N CYS A 91 19.16 13.33 3.09
CA CYS A 91 20.41 13.20 2.34
C CYS A 91 20.40 13.89 0.96
N HIS A 92 19.23 14.10 0.34
CA HIS A 92 19.16 14.61 -1.04
C HIS A 92 18.25 15.82 -1.26
N ALA A 93 17.28 16.07 -0.39
CA ALA A 93 16.36 17.20 -0.53
C ALA A 93 16.66 18.36 0.41
N MET A 94 17.27 18.09 1.57
CA MET A 94 17.54 19.11 2.59
C MET A 94 19.02 19.52 2.58
N PRO A 95 19.35 20.75 2.15
CA PRO A 95 20.73 21.23 2.22
C PRO A 95 21.19 21.31 3.68
N ASN A 96 22.47 21.01 3.92
CA ASN A 96 23.13 21.07 5.24
C ASN A 96 22.58 20.12 6.32
N ALA A 97 21.82 19.08 5.94
CA ALA A 97 21.30 18.08 6.87
C ALA A 97 22.24 16.87 7.09
N THR A 98 23.55 17.02 6.85
CA THR A 98 24.55 15.93 6.88
C THR A 98 24.51 15.13 8.18
N HIS A 99 24.47 15.80 9.34
CA HIS A 99 24.40 15.12 10.63
C HIS A 99 23.14 14.26 10.81
N ILE A 100 22.00 14.71 10.28
CA ILE A 100 20.73 13.96 10.33
C ILE A 100 20.77 12.80 9.34
N CYS A 101 21.29 13.03 8.13
CA CYS A 101 21.52 11.98 7.13
C CYS A 101 22.42 10.86 7.70
N ASP A 102 23.52 11.22 8.35
CA ASP A 102 24.46 10.27 8.96
C ASP A 102 23.81 9.51 10.12
N ALA A 103 23.03 10.19 10.97
CA ALA A 103 22.28 9.56 12.05
C ALA A 103 21.31 8.49 11.49
N ILE A 104 20.53 8.81 10.47
CA ILE A 104 19.58 7.86 9.84
C ILE A 104 20.31 6.68 9.19
N LYS A 105 21.46 6.92 8.54
CA LYS A 105 22.29 5.85 7.98
C LYS A 105 22.88 4.94 9.06
N SER A 106 23.17 5.48 10.24
CA SER A 106 23.74 4.74 11.38
C SER A 106 22.70 3.98 12.20
N GLU A 107 21.42 4.40 12.19
CA GLU A 107 20.37 3.72 12.95
C GLU A 107 20.10 2.32 12.40
N GLU A 108 20.24 1.30 13.24
CA GLU A 108 19.60 0.00 13.01
C GLU A 108 18.09 0.19 13.09
N THR A 109 17.47 0.56 11.97
CA THR A 109 16.01 0.56 11.86
C THR A 109 15.51 -0.86 12.12
N LYS A 110 14.90 -1.07 13.29
CA LYS A 110 13.86 -2.07 13.44
C LYS A 110 12.81 -1.68 12.42
N ARG A 111 12.75 -2.39 11.29
CA ARG A 111 11.66 -2.23 10.33
C ARG A 111 10.39 -2.43 11.14
N ASP A 112 9.64 -1.36 11.36
CA ASP A 112 8.28 -1.48 11.87
C ASP A 112 7.60 -2.53 11.00
N ASN A 113 7.02 -3.53 11.66
CA ASN A 113 6.30 -4.61 11.02
C ASN A 113 5.06 -4.00 10.37
N ALA A 114 5.23 -3.37 9.20
CA ALA A 114 4.14 -2.98 8.33
C ALA A 114 3.29 -4.24 8.17
N ARG A 115 2.00 -4.13 8.53
CA ARG A 115 1.09 -5.26 8.49
C ARG A 115 1.18 -5.92 7.13
N SER A 116 1.50 -7.21 7.13
CA SER A 116 1.53 -7.98 5.89
C SER A 116 0.12 -8.02 5.30
N SER A 117 0.01 -8.14 3.98
CA SER A 117 -1.29 -8.39 3.33
C SER A 117 -2.00 -9.58 3.95
N ARG A 118 -1.25 -10.64 4.28
CA ARG A 118 -1.75 -11.83 4.99
C ARG A 118 -2.41 -11.51 6.33
N GLN A 119 -1.85 -10.59 7.12
CA GLN A 119 -2.42 -10.23 8.42
C GLN A 119 -3.79 -9.55 8.25
N ILE A 120 -3.95 -8.72 7.21
CA ILE A 120 -5.21 -8.05 6.90
C ILE A 120 -6.22 -9.08 6.38
N ASP A 121 -5.81 -9.90 5.41
CA ASP A 121 -6.61 -11.02 4.89
C ASP A 121 -7.18 -11.88 6.03
N PHE A 122 -6.34 -12.22 7.01
CA PHE A 122 -6.74 -13.03 8.14
C PHE A 122 -7.64 -12.29 9.13
N GLN A 123 -7.42 -10.99 9.36
CA GLN A 123 -8.30 -10.15 10.16
C GLN A 123 -9.72 -10.11 9.56
N ASP A 124 -9.81 -9.95 8.25
CA ASP A 124 -11.08 -9.87 7.52
C ASP A 124 -11.81 -11.22 7.57
N LEU A 125 -11.06 -12.32 7.41
CA LEU A 125 -11.59 -13.68 7.56
C LEU A 125 -12.11 -13.94 8.98
N ILE A 126 -11.43 -13.48 10.03
CA ILE A 126 -11.93 -13.56 11.42
C ILE A 126 -13.22 -12.77 11.57
N HIS A 127 -13.25 -11.54 11.06
CA HIS A 127 -14.42 -10.67 11.18
C HIS A 127 -15.65 -11.33 10.55
N TYR A 128 -15.48 -11.91 9.36
CA TYR A 128 -16.52 -12.63 8.65
C TYR A 128 -16.92 -13.95 9.34
N ALA A 129 -15.96 -14.80 9.65
CA ALA A 129 -16.21 -16.15 10.19
C ALA A 129 -16.83 -16.14 11.59
N MET A 130 -16.52 -15.11 12.40
CA MET A 130 -17.03 -14.98 13.77
C MET A 130 -18.28 -14.09 13.87
N ASP A 131 -18.80 -13.60 12.74
CA ASP A 131 -19.95 -12.69 12.67
C ASP A 131 -19.78 -11.48 13.60
N PHE A 132 -18.59 -10.89 13.57
CA PHE A 132 -18.27 -9.72 14.38
C PHE A 132 -18.92 -8.47 13.81
N LYS A 133 -19.40 -7.59 14.71
CA LYS A 133 -19.89 -6.28 14.29
C LYS A 133 -18.70 -5.39 13.94
N GLU A 134 -18.95 -4.35 13.15
CA GLU A 134 -17.96 -3.34 12.80
C GLU A 134 -17.22 -2.76 14.03
N SER A 135 -17.93 -2.59 15.16
CA SER A 135 -17.36 -2.16 16.44
C SER A 135 -16.30 -3.11 17.02
N ASP A 136 -16.32 -4.37 16.62
CA ASP A 136 -15.45 -5.44 17.12
C ASP A 136 -14.17 -5.62 16.27
N ARG A 137 -13.90 -4.72 15.30
CA ARG A 137 -12.67 -4.79 14.48
C ARG A 137 -11.39 -4.87 15.31
N ASN A 138 -11.32 -4.15 16.44
CA ASN A 138 -10.17 -4.21 17.33
C ASN A 138 -9.99 -5.59 17.98
N THR A 139 -11.09 -6.29 18.25
CA THR A 139 -11.08 -7.67 18.75
C THR A 139 -10.60 -8.62 17.65
N ALA A 140 -11.18 -8.53 16.44
CA ALA A 140 -10.75 -9.32 15.29
C ALA A 140 -9.24 -9.18 15.04
N ARG A 141 -8.74 -7.95 15.13
CA ARG A 141 -7.33 -7.59 14.97
C ARG A 141 -6.42 -8.24 16.02
N LYS A 142 -6.85 -8.27 17.30
CA LYS A 142 -6.10 -8.93 18.38
C LYS A 142 -6.04 -10.44 18.18
N ILE A 143 -7.16 -11.05 17.78
CA ILE A 143 -7.22 -12.47 17.45
C ILE A 143 -6.31 -12.76 16.25
N ALA A 144 -6.39 -11.95 15.20
CA ALA A 144 -5.54 -12.11 14.01
C ALA A 144 -4.06 -12.06 14.39
N GLN A 145 -3.65 -11.11 15.22
CA GLN A 145 -2.27 -11.01 15.72
C GLN A 145 -1.86 -12.23 16.55
N LYS A 146 -2.74 -12.73 17.42
CA LYS A 146 -2.45 -13.87 18.29
C LYS A 146 -2.23 -15.16 17.50
N TYR A 147 -3.06 -15.43 16.49
CA TYR A 147 -3.06 -16.72 15.79
C TYR A 147 -2.45 -16.69 14.38
N LEU A 148 -1.90 -15.55 13.91
CA LEU A 148 -1.37 -15.43 12.54
C LEU A 148 -0.36 -16.54 12.21
N GLU A 149 0.51 -16.85 13.17
CA GLU A 149 1.57 -17.85 13.03
C GLU A 149 1.02 -19.27 12.89
N GLU A 150 -0.03 -19.62 13.63
CA GLU A 150 -0.68 -20.93 13.55
C GLU A 150 -1.34 -21.16 12.19
N THR A 151 -1.73 -20.08 11.51
CA THR A 151 -2.32 -20.17 10.18
C THR A 151 -1.28 -20.29 9.07
N LYS A 152 0.03 -20.27 9.32
CA LYS A 152 1.06 -20.21 8.26
C LYS A 152 0.92 -21.30 7.18
N ASN A 153 0.49 -22.49 7.57
CA ASN A 153 0.30 -23.62 6.67
C ASN A 153 -1.11 -23.67 6.04
N LEU A 154 -2.01 -22.78 6.46
CA LEU A 154 -3.34 -22.66 5.89
C LEU A 154 -3.31 -21.73 4.68
N THR A 155 -3.97 -22.17 3.61
CA THR A 155 -4.10 -21.38 2.38
C THR A 155 -5.46 -20.70 2.37
N MET A 156 -5.48 -19.39 2.15
CA MET A 156 -6.71 -18.64 1.92
C MET A 156 -7.00 -18.63 0.43
N ARG A 157 -8.24 -18.94 0.04
CA ARG A 157 -8.68 -18.78 -1.35
C ARG A 157 -8.79 -17.28 -1.62
N LYS A 158 -8.27 -16.86 -2.77
CA LYS A 158 -8.23 -15.46 -3.15
C LYS A 158 -8.89 -15.25 -4.48
N THR A 159 -9.67 -14.19 -4.56
CA THR A 159 -10.13 -13.60 -5.81
C THR A 159 -9.25 -12.40 -6.07
N CYS A 160 -8.77 -12.24 -7.29
CA CYS A 160 -7.93 -11.12 -7.71
C CYS A 160 -8.63 -10.33 -8.82
N LEU A 161 -8.08 -9.18 -9.18
CA LEU A 161 -8.52 -8.44 -10.37
C LEU A 161 -8.49 -9.35 -11.61
N ASP A 162 -9.44 -9.16 -12.53
CA ASP A 162 -9.41 -9.79 -13.85
C ASP A 162 -8.27 -9.22 -14.71
N GLU A 163 -7.93 -9.92 -15.80
CA GLU A 163 -6.79 -9.55 -16.65
C GLU A 163 -6.94 -8.14 -17.28
N ASP A 164 -8.14 -7.75 -17.67
CA ASP A 164 -8.41 -6.42 -18.23
C ASP A 164 -8.17 -5.32 -17.18
N ALA A 165 -8.63 -5.52 -15.94
CA ALA A 165 -8.39 -4.61 -14.84
C ALA A 165 -6.91 -4.56 -14.43
N LYS A 166 -6.19 -5.70 -14.45
CA LYS A 166 -4.74 -5.76 -14.22
C LYS A 166 -4.00 -4.95 -15.27
N GLU A 167 -4.29 -5.16 -16.54
CA GLU A 167 -3.65 -4.46 -17.65
C GLU A 167 -3.90 -2.94 -17.55
N LYS A 168 -5.15 -2.53 -17.33
CA LYS A 168 -5.50 -1.10 -17.13
C LYS A 168 -4.75 -0.49 -15.96
N LEU A 169 -4.62 -1.22 -14.85
CA LEU A 169 -3.92 -0.74 -13.66
C LEU A 169 -2.41 -0.65 -13.88
N LEU A 170 -1.82 -1.61 -14.59
CA LEU A 170 -0.42 -1.58 -14.99
C LEU A 170 -0.16 -0.37 -15.91
N ASN A 171 -0.97 -0.19 -16.95
CA ASN A 171 -0.84 0.93 -17.88
C ASN A 171 -0.93 2.28 -17.17
N LYS A 172 -1.87 2.46 -16.24
CA LYS A 172 -1.93 3.68 -15.40
C LYS A 172 -0.71 3.85 -14.51
N THR A 173 -0.14 2.77 -14.01
CA THR A 173 1.07 2.80 -13.18
C THR A 173 2.30 3.19 -14.00
N LEU A 174 2.45 2.65 -15.21
CA LEU A 174 3.51 2.99 -16.14
C LEU A 174 3.40 4.45 -16.60
N GLU A 175 2.22 4.90 -16.97
CA GLU A 175 1.95 6.30 -17.30
C GLU A 175 2.36 7.23 -16.13
N PHE A 176 2.04 6.82 -14.90
CA PHE A 176 2.45 7.57 -13.71
C PHE A 176 3.97 7.65 -13.59
N LYS A 177 4.67 6.52 -13.77
CA LYS A 177 6.13 6.46 -13.71
C LYS A 177 6.75 7.34 -14.79
N GLN A 178 6.32 7.23 -16.04
CA GLN A 178 6.87 7.99 -17.16
C GLN A 178 6.70 9.51 -16.99
N ASN A 179 5.65 9.97 -16.32
CA ASN A 179 5.45 11.39 -16.03
C ASN A 179 6.43 11.94 -14.98
N VAL A 180 7.07 11.07 -14.20
CA VAL A 180 7.98 11.42 -13.10
C VAL A 180 9.44 11.09 -13.47
N TYR A 181 9.67 9.94 -14.12
CA TYR A 181 10.95 9.43 -14.58
C TYR A 181 10.86 9.07 -16.07
N PRO A 182 10.87 10.05 -16.98
CA PRO A 182 10.79 9.79 -18.41
C PRO A 182 12.02 9.01 -18.90
N GLY A 183 11.80 7.92 -19.65
CA GLY A 183 12.88 7.09 -20.22
C GLY A 183 13.49 6.07 -19.26
N ASP A 184 13.02 5.98 -18.01
CA ASP A 184 13.48 4.98 -17.06
C ASP A 184 13.00 3.56 -17.42
N ASN A 185 13.79 2.53 -17.07
CA ASN A 185 13.48 1.13 -17.41
C ASN A 185 12.21 0.66 -16.65
N GLU A 186 11.23 0.12 -17.37
CA GLU A 186 9.95 -0.33 -16.82
C GLU A 186 9.97 -1.77 -16.28
N ASP A 187 10.98 -2.58 -16.62
CA ASP A 187 11.00 -4.03 -16.38
C ASP A 187 10.90 -4.38 -14.89
N GLU A 188 11.64 -3.64 -14.04
CA GLU A 188 11.57 -3.83 -12.60
C GLU A 188 10.16 -3.55 -12.06
N LEU A 189 9.51 -2.50 -12.57
CA LEU A 189 8.16 -2.14 -12.16
C LEU A 189 7.17 -3.21 -12.61
N LYS A 190 7.23 -3.66 -13.86
CA LYS A 190 6.38 -4.73 -14.40
C LYS A 190 6.56 -6.03 -13.60
N SER A 191 7.80 -6.46 -13.38
CA SER A 191 8.09 -7.66 -12.59
C SER A 191 7.55 -7.57 -11.15
N GLN A 192 7.69 -6.41 -10.51
CA GLN A 192 7.16 -6.22 -9.16
C GLN A 192 5.62 -6.10 -9.15
N PHE A 193 5.02 -5.51 -10.20
CA PHE A 193 3.57 -5.43 -10.34
C PHE A 193 2.96 -6.83 -10.39
N GLU A 194 3.50 -7.74 -11.21
CA GLU A 194 3.02 -9.13 -11.28
C GLU A 194 3.01 -9.83 -9.92
N LYS A 195 4.07 -9.63 -9.12
CA LYS A 195 4.15 -10.17 -7.75
C LYS A 195 3.14 -9.52 -6.80
N ASP A 196 2.97 -8.20 -6.92
CA ASP A 196 2.10 -7.42 -6.06
C ASP A 196 0.61 -7.67 -6.36
N VAL A 197 0.26 -7.94 -7.62
CA VAL A 197 -1.12 -8.24 -8.02
C VAL A 197 -1.63 -9.47 -7.30
N LEU A 198 -0.82 -10.53 -7.20
CA LEU A 198 -1.17 -11.79 -6.54
C LEU A 198 -1.29 -11.68 -5.02
N THR A 199 -0.89 -10.54 -4.44
CA THR A 199 -0.80 -10.38 -2.97
C THR A 199 -1.61 -9.20 -2.47
N LYS A 200 -1.33 -8.00 -2.95
CA LYS A 200 -1.89 -6.72 -2.48
C LYS A 200 -3.18 -6.33 -3.21
N LEU A 201 -3.47 -6.93 -4.35
CA LEU A 201 -4.62 -6.58 -5.22
C LEU A 201 -5.65 -7.71 -5.32
N CYS A 202 -5.63 -8.61 -4.35
CA CYS A 202 -6.59 -9.69 -4.20
C CYS A 202 -7.37 -9.50 -2.90
N THR A 203 -8.58 -10.03 -2.86
CA THR A 203 -9.39 -10.20 -1.66
C THR A 203 -9.47 -11.68 -1.31
N VAL A 204 -9.58 -12.00 -0.02
CA VAL A 204 -9.93 -13.36 0.38
C VAL A 204 -11.36 -13.65 -0.06
N ASP A 205 -11.55 -14.82 -0.68
CA ASP A 205 -12.87 -15.39 -0.89
C ASP A 205 -13.28 -16.09 0.40
N MET A 206 -14.09 -15.40 1.21
CA MET A 206 -14.42 -15.87 2.55
C MET A 206 -15.23 -17.16 2.52
N ASP A 207 -16.20 -17.26 1.61
CA ASP A 207 -17.08 -18.42 1.51
C ASP A 207 -16.31 -19.65 1.04
N GLU A 208 -15.47 -19.53 0.01
CA GLU A 208 -14.64 -20.64 -0.46
C GLU A 208 -13.55 -21.02 0.55
N THR A 209 -12.93 -20.03 1.21
CA THR A 209 -11.93 -20.29 2.24
C THR A 209 -12.53 -21.06 3.43
N LEU A 210 -13.72 -20.68 3.87
CA LEU A 210 -14.41 -21.31 4.99
C LEU A 210 -15.05 -22.66 4.64
N LYS A 211 -15.04 -23.10 3.37
CA LYS A 211 -15.41 -24.48 3.02
C LYS A 211 -14.34 -25.50 3.42
N ASP A 212 -13.08 -25.08 3.52
CA ASP A 212 -11.95 -25.92 3.91
C ASP A 212 -12.11 -26.43 5.37
N LYS A 213 -11.95 -27.74 5.57
CA LYS A 213 -12.06 -28.39 6.89
C LYS A 213 -11.03 -27.87 7.88
N ALA A 214 -9.83 -27.50 7.42
CA ALA A 214 -8.78 -26.97 8.27
C ALA A 214 -9.19 -25.59 8.83
N TRP A 215 -9.71 -24.70 7.98
CA TRP A 215 -10.23 -23.40 8.41
C TRP A 215 -11.45 -23.54 9.33
N LYS A 216 -12.39 -24.43 9.03
CA LYS A 216 -13.54 -24.69 9.91
C LYS A 216 -13.10 -25.16 11.30
N SER A 217 -12.19 -26.14 11.35
CA SER A 217 -11.66 -26.67 12.62
C SER A 217 -10.96 -25.58 13.44
N PHE A 218 -10.18 -24.74 12.76
CA PHE A 218 -9.48 -23.62 13.37
C PHE A 218 -10.44 -22.56 13.95
N PHE A 219 -11.46 -22.14 13.20
CA PHE A 219 -12.43 -21.18 13.75
C PHE A 219 -13.30 -21.76 14.86
N GLN A 220 -13.55 -23.07 14.85
CA GLN A 220 -14.21 -23.75 15.97
C GLN A 220 -13.36 -23.76 17.24
N SER A 221 -12.04 -23.94 17.14
CA SER A 221 -11.15 -23.90 18.32
C SER A 221 -11.11 -22.50 18.93
N ILE A 222 -10.92 -21.47 18.10
CA ILE A 222 -10.91 -20.08 18.56
C ILE A 222 -12.26 -19.67 19.16
N SER A 223 -13.36 -20.07 18.55
CA SER A 223 -14.70 -19.73 19.05
C SER A 223 -14.98 -20.34 20.42
N LYS A 224 -14.49 -21.56 20.70
CA LYS A 224 -14.62 -22.19 22.02
C LYS A 224 -13.82 -21.45 23.07
N GLU A 225 -12.56 -21.10 22.76
CA GLU A 225 -11.70 -20.33 23.67
C GLU A 225 -12.29 -18.94 23.97
N TYR A 226 -12.84 -18.27 22.96
CA TYR A 226 -13.39 -16.92 23.11
C TYR A 226 -14.76 -16.89 23.81
N LYS A 227 -15.61 -17.91 23.60
CA LYS A 227 -16.89 -18.05 24.33
C LYS A 227 -16.71 -18.51 25.77
N GLY A 228 -15.64 -19.25 26.09
CA GLY A 228 -15.30 -19.64 27.47
C GLY A 228 -14.64 -18.55 28.30
N ALA A 229 -14.25 -17.43 27.68
CA ALA A 229 -13.61 -16.28 28.33
C ALA A 229 -14.57 -15.10 28.60
N LYS A 230 -15.85 -15.22 28.22
CA LYS A 230 -16.94 -14.29 28.57
C LYS A 230 -17.81 -14.91 29.65
#